data_AF-A0A376KUF7-F1
#
_entry.id   AF-A0A376KUF7-F1
#
_cell.length_a   1.000
_cell.length_b   1.000
_cell.length_c   1.000
_cell.angle_alpha   90.00
_cell.angle_beta   90.00
_cell.angle_gamma   90.00
#
_symmetry.space_group_name_H-M   'P 1'
#
loop_
_entity.id
_entity.type
_entity.pdbx_description
1 polymer ?
#
loop_
_entity_poly.entity_id
_entity_poly.type
_entity_poly.pdbx_seq_one_letter_code
_entity_poly.pdbx_strand_id
1 'polypeptide(L)'
;MHLRHLFSSRLRGSLLLGSLLVASSFSTQAAEEMLRKAVGKGAYEMAYSQQENALWLATSQSRKLDKGGVVYRLDPVTLEVTQAIHNDLKPFGATINNTTQTLWFGNTVNSAVTAIDAKTGEVKGRLVLDDRKRTEEVRPLQPRELVADDASNTVYISGIGKESVIWVVDGENIKLKTAIQNTGKMSTGLALDSKGKRLYTTNADGELITIDTADNKILSRKKAAG
;
A
#
# COMPACT_ATOMS: atom_id res chain seq x y z
N MET A 1 -28.26 -16.40 -84.41
CA MET A 1 -29.37 -16.11 -83.49
C MET A 1 -30.06 -17.40 -83.12
N HIS A 2 -29.88 -17.91 -81.90
CA HIS A 2 -30.94 -18.43 -81.01
C HIS A 2 -30.32 -18.93 -79.69
N LEU A 3 -31.17 -19.00 -78.67
CA LEU A 3 -30.94 -18.67 -77.26
C LEU A 3 -30.20 -19.70 -76.37
N ARG A 4 -29.58 -19.10 -75.35
CA ARG A 4 -29.24 -19.51 -73.98
C ARG A 4 -30.15 -20.54 -73.28
N HIS A 5 -29.54 -21.34 -72.38
CA HIS A 5 -29.82 -21.53 -70.92
C HIS A 5 -29.28 -22.91 -70.46
N LEU A 6 -28.20 -23.03 -69.67
CA LEU A 6 -28.01 -22.87 -68.21
C LEU A 6 -28.55 -24.03 -67.32
N PHE A 7 -27.62 -24.66 -66.57
CA PHE A 7 -27.73 -25.46 -65.33
C PHE A 7 -28.47 -26.83 -65.42
N SER A 8 -28.11 -27.92 -64.74
CA SER A 8 -27.14 -28.23 -63.67
C SER A 8 -26.94 -29.75 -63.59
N SER A 9 -25.76 -30.23 -63.18
CA SER A 9 -25.46 -31.63 -62.90
C SER A 9 -25.82 -31.99 -61.45
N ARG A 10 -26.71 -32.96 -61.24
CA ARG A 10 -26.89 -33.61 -59.93
C ARG A 10 -26.22 -34.98 -59.96
N LEU A 11 -24.98 -35.06 -59.47
CA LEU A 11 -24.37 -36.32 -59.07
C LEU A 11 -24.38 -36.38 -57.54
N ARG A 12 -25.14 -37.33 -56.99
CA ARG A 12 -25.11 -37.71 -55.58
C ARG A 12 -23.85 -38.53 -55.32
N GLY A 13 -22.98 -38.04 -54.45
CA GLY A 13 -21.88 -38.80 -53.88
C GLY A 13 -21.78 -38.47 -52.40
N SER A 14 -22.20 -39.40 -51.54
CA SER A 14 -21.92 -39.36 -50.10
C SER A 14 -20.44 -39.64 -49.87
N LEU A 15 -19.76 -38.85 -49.04
CA LEU A 15 -18.52 -39.26 -48.37
C LEU A 15 -18.24 -38.37 -47.14
N LEU A 16 -18.41 -38.98 -45.97
CA LEU A 16 -17.68 -38.83 -44.71
C LEU A 16 -16.96 -37.49 -44.46
N LEU A 17 -17.53 -36.63 -43.60
CA LEU A 17 -16.76 -35.62 -42.87
C LEU A 17 -16.42 -36.18 -41.49
N GLY A 18 -15.13 -36.49 -41.29
CA GLY A 18 -14.58 -36.86 -40.00
C GLY A 18 -14.70 -35.68 -39.02
N SER A 19 -15.24 -35.96 -37.84
CA SER A 19 -15.22 -35.06 -36.70
C SER A 19 -13.77 -34.84 -36.25
N LEU A 20 -13.22 -33.67 -36.59
CA LEU A 20 -11.95 -33.19 -36.08
C LEU A 20 -12.19 -32.73 -34.63
N LEU A 21 -11.87 -33.59 -33.65
CA LEU A 21 -11.71 -33.17 -32.27
C LEU A 21 -10.45 -32.30 -32.21
N VAL A 22 -10.63 -30.98 -32.30
CA VAL A 22 -9.61 -30.04 -31.83
C VAL A 22 -9.61 -30.19 -30.32
N ALA A 23 -8.74 -31.06 -29.81
CA ALA A 23 -8.31 -30.96 -28.43
C ALA A 23 -7.61 -29.61 -28.32
N SER A 24 -8.36 -28.58 -27.92
CA SER A 24 -7.77 -27.38 -27.36
C SER A 24 -7.00 -27.87 -26.13
N SER A 25 -5.70 -28.07 -26.30
CA SER A 25 -4.77 -28.12 -25.20
C SER A 25 -5.06 -26.86 -24.41
N PHE A 26 -5.75 -27.00 -23.28
CA PHE A 26 -5.75 -25.97 -22.27
C PHE A 26 -4.27 -25.75 -21.99
N SER A 27 -3.73 -24.62 -22.44
CA SER A 27 -2.57 -24.05 -21.80
C SER A 27 -3.02 -23.85 -20.36
N THR A 28 -2.73 -24.83 -19.51
CA THR A 28 -2.56 -24.58 -18.10
C THR A 28 -1.52 -23.50 -18.04
N GLN A 29 -1.98 -22.24 -17.93
CA GLN A 29 -1.16 -21.17 -17.38
C GLN A 29 -0.58 -21.79 -16.13
N ALA A 30 0.71 -22.15 -16.18
CA ALA A 30 1.38 -22.70 -15.02
C ALA A 30 1.06 -21.72 -13.90
N ALA A 31 0.48 -22.22 -12.80
CA ALA A 31 0.43 -21.45 -11.58
C ALA A 31 1.87 -20.96 -11.37
N GLU A 32 2.10 -19.65 -11.48
CA GLU A 32 3.44 -19.11 -11.27
C GLU A 32 3.90 -19.66 -9.92
N GLU A 33 4.98 -20.42 -9.97
CA GLU A 33 5.55 -21.10 -8.83
C GLU A 33 5.81 -20.06 -7.74
N MET A 34 5.48 -20.38 -6.48
CA MET A 34 5.68 -19.44 -5.38
C MET A 34 7.15 -19.05 -5.30
N LEU A 35 7.44 -17.79 -5.63
CA LEU A 35 8.79 -17.24 -5.60
C LEU A 35 9.10 -16.65 -4.22
N ARG A 36 10.23 -17.06 -3.64
CA ARG A 36 10.78 -16.49 -2.41
C ARG A 36 12.17 -15.94 -2.65
N LYS A 37 12.38 -14.64 -2.39
CA LYS A 37 13.67 -13.96 -2.54
C LYS A 37 14.10 -13.28 -1.24
N ALA A 38 15.38 -13.40 -0.91
CA ALA A 38 15.98 -12.63 0.18
C ALA A 38 16.26 -11.20 -0.30
N VAL A 39 15.87 -10.20 0.49
CA VAL A 39 16.06 -8.77 0.17
C VAL A 39 16.95 -8.09 1.22
N GLY A 40 16.48 -7.99 2.46
CA GLY A 40 17.20 -7.27 3.52
C GLY A 40 16.74 -7.67 4.92
N LYS A 41 17.49 -7.24 5.94
CA LYS A 41 17.16 -7.50 7.36
C LYS A 41 16.09 -6.53 7.85
N GLY A 42 15.20 -7.03 8.71
CA GLY A 42 14.18 -6.19 9.36
C GLY A 42 13.16 -5.65 8.37
N ALA A 43 12.64 -6.52 7.50
CA ALA A 43 11.54 -6.22 6.58
C ALA A 43 10.24 -5.90 7.35
N TYR A 44 9.52 -4.88 6.87
CA TYR A 44 8.20 -4.46 7.37
C TYR A 44 7.21 -4.40 6.19
N GLU A 45 6.48 -3.30 6.04
CA GLU A 45 5.43 -3.15 5.06
C GLU A 45 5.98 -2.86 3.66
N MET A 46 5.09 -2.97 2.69
CA MET A 46 5.39 -2.78 1.28
C MET A 46 4.37 -1.84 0.66
N ALA A 47 4.75 -1.21 -0.45
CA ALA A 47 3.85 -0.45 -1.31
C ALA A 47 4.07 -0.85 -2.76
N TYR A 48 3.01 -0.92 -3.56
CA TYR A 48 3.08 -1.27 -4.97
C TYR A 48 2.62 -0.09 -5.84
N SER A 49 3.28 0.14 -6.97
CA SER A 49 2.82 1.06 -7.99
C SER A 49 2.70 0.36 -9.33
N GLN A 50 1.51 0.41 -9.91
CA GLN A 50 1.26 -0.04 -11.28
C GLN A 50 1.98 0.85 -12.31
N GLN A 51 2.06 2.16 -12.07
CA GLN A 51 2.65 3.13 -12.99
C GLN A 51 4.15 2.91 -13.14
N GLU A 52 4.81 2.62 -12.04
CA GLU A 52 6.26 2.35 -12.00
C GLU A 52 6.60 0.87 -12.20
N ASN A 53 5.59 0.01 -12.31
CA ASN A 53 5.69 -1.45 -12.30
C ASN A 53 6.70 -1.93 -11.26
N ALA A 54 6.50 -1.53 -10.00
CA ALA A 54 7.47 -1.75 -8.94
C ALA A 54 6.80 -1.98 -7.58
N LEU A 55 7.48 -2.78 -6.75
CA LEU A 55 7.17 -3.02 -5.35
C LEU A 55 8.27 -2.38 -4.50
N TRP A 56 7.91 -1.65 -3.45
CA TRP A 56 8.88 -1.15 -2.46
C TRP A 56 8.72 -1.89 -1.15
N LEU A 57 9.84 -2.25 -0.53
CA LEU A 57 9.90 -2.87 0.78
C LEU A 57 10.64 -1.95 1.77
N ALA A 58 9.98 -1.61 2.88
CA ALA A 58 10.61 -0.95 4.00
C ALA A 58 11.49 -1.93 4.80
N THR A 59 12.77 -1.61 5.00
CA THR A 59 13.65 -2.39 5.88
C THR A 59 14.34 -1.52 6.93
N SER A 60 14.21 -1.92 8.19
CA SER A 60 14.86 -1.25 9.32
C SER A 60 16.34 -1.58 9.44
N GLN A 61 16.85 -2.54 8.65
CA GLN A 61 18.19 -3.13 8.79
C GLN A 61 18.44 -3.68 10.21
N SER A 62 19.70 -3.90 10.59
CA SER A 62 20.04 -4.35 11.95
C SER A 62 19.69 -3.28 12.97
N ARG A 63 19.03 -3.69 14.06
CA ARG A 63 18.77 -2.82 15.20
C ARG A 63 20.04 -2.35 15.90
N LYS A 64 21.10 -3.19 15.92
CA LYS A 64 22.34 -2.92 16.66
C LYS A 64 23.44 -2.29 15.81
N LEU A 65 23.51 -2.64 14.53
CA LEU A 65 24.65 -2.27 13.66
C LEU A 65 24.36 -1.07 12.78
N ASP A 66 23.11 -0.88 12.34
CA ASP A 66 22.76 0.12 11.35
C ASP A 66 22.10 1.35 11.99
N LYS A 67 22.58 2.53 11.62
CA LYS A 67 21.87 3.81 11.78
C LYS A 67 21.09 4.08 10.50
N GLY A 68 19.83 4.48 10.63
CA GLY A 68 18.93 4.56 9.48
C GLY A 68 18.51 3.18 8.94
N GLY A 69 17.86 3.17 7.78
CA GLY A 69 17.34 1.97 7.12
C GLY A 69 17.39 2.10 5.60
N VAL A 70 16.79 1.13 4.91
CA VAL A 70 16.76 1.10 3.45
C VAL A 70 15.32 0.85 2.99
N VAL A 71 14.92 1.53 1.92
CA VAL A 71 13.74 1.15 1.13
C VAL A 71 14.25 0.51 -0.15
N TYR A 72 13.88 -0.75 -0.39
CA TYR A 72 14.27 -1.46 -1.61
C TYR A 72 13.15 -1.36 -2.64
N ARG A 73 13.46 -0.88 -3.85
CA ARG A 73 12.61 -1.05 -5.04
C ARG A 73 12.90 -2.44 -5.62
N LEU A 74 11.85 -3.19 -5.90
CA LEU A 74 11.87 -4.56 -6.35
C LEU A 74 11.11 -4.68 -7.68
N ASP A 75 11.63 -5.53 -8.56
CA ASP A 75 10.88 -6.01 -9.72
C ASP A 75 9.69 -6.87 -9.26
N PRO A 76 8.44 -6.59 -9.68
CA PRO A 76 7.26 -7.29 -9.17
C PRO A 76 7.15 -8.77 -9.54
N VAL A 77 7.88 -9.22 -10.56
CA VAL A 77 7.83 -10.60 -11.06
C VAL A 77 8.94 -11.44 -10.42
N THR A 78 10.16 -10.89 -10.37
CA THR A 78 11.37 -11.60 -9.97
C THR A 78 11.81 -11.30 -8.54
N LEU A 79 11.26 -10.26 -7.92
CA LEU A 79 11.67 -9.74 -6.61
C LEU A 79 13.15 -9.32 -6.55
N GLU A 80 13.82 -9.15 -7.69
CA GLU A 80 15.18 -8.61 -7.72
C GLU A 80 15.19 -7.14 -7.33
N VAL A 81 16.23 -6.74 -6.59
CA VAL A 81 16.42 -5.35 -6.18
C VAL A 81 16.84 -4.52 -7.39
N THR A 82 16.02 -3.54 -7.76
CA THR A 82 16.29 -2.60 -8.84
C THR A 82 16.83 -1.26 -8.32
N GLN A 83 16.57 -0.94 -7.05
CA GLN A 83 17.12 0.24 -6.38
C GLN A 83 17.19 0.02 -4.85
N ALA A 84 18.23 0.55 -4.20
CA ALA A 84 18.34 0.61 -2.75
C ALA A 84 18.38 2.08 -2.31
N ILE A 85 17.36 2.54 -1.58
CA ILE A 85 17.21 3.93 -1.15
C ILE A 85 17.61 4.02 0.33
N HIS A 86 18.79 4.57 0.60
CA HIS A 86 19.28 4.78 1.95
C HIS A 86 18.53 5.91 2.65
N ASN A 87 18.13 5.67 3.89
CA ASN A 87 17.33 6.60 4.68
C ASN A 87 17.96 6.84 6.06
N ASP A 88 18.01 8.11 6.48
CA ASP A 88 18.54 8.50 7.79
C ASP A 88 17.72 7.91 8.94
N LEU A 89 16.41 7.79 8.74
CA LEU A 89 15.47 7.19 9.69
C LEU A 89 15.04 5.81 9.19
N LYS A 90 14.88 4.85 10.11
CA LYS A 90 14.44 3.50 9.78
C LYS A 90 12.96 3.55 9.31
N PRO A 91 12.63 3.04 8.10
CA PRO A 91 11.25 2.91 7.64
C PRO A 91 10.62 1.62 8.19
N PHE A 92 9.31 1.66 8.48
CA PHE A 92 8.53 0.54 9.01
C PHE A 92 7.21 0.41 8.22
N GLY A 93 6.19 1.16 8.62
CA GLY A 93 4.93 1.21 7.90
C GLY A 93 5.09 1.86 6.53
N ALA A 94 4.28 1.47 5.55
CA ALA A 94 4.40 1.91 4.17
C ALA A 94 3.04 2.08 3.49
N THR A 95 2.86 3.19 2.78
CA THR A 95 1.75 3.39 1.83
C THR A 95 2.27 4.17 0.62
N ILE A 96 1.47 4.23 -0.44
CA ILE A 96 1.72 5.08 -1.61
C ILE A 96 0.51 5.97 -1.84
N ASN A 97 0.76 7.21 -2.28
CA ASN A 97 -0.24 8.00 -2.98
C ASN A 97 -0.08 7.78 -4.48
N ASN A 98 -1.06 7.17 -5.14
CA ASN A 98 -0.94 6.78 -6.55
C ASN A 98 -1.08 7.96 -7.50
N THR A 99 -1.77 9.03 -7.09
CA THR A 99 -1.92 10.26 -7.89
C THR A 99 -0.59 11.00 -7.97
N THR A 100 0.11 11.15 -6.84
CA THR A 100 1.36 11.91 -6.76
C THR A 100 2.61 11.05 -6.93
N GLN A 101 2.44 9.73 -7.07
CA GLN A 101 3.53 8.74 -7.06
C GLN A 101 4.53 8.99 -5.92
N THR A 102 4.01 9.29 -4.73
CA THR A 102 4.82 9.52 -3.53
C THR A 102 4.60 8.39 -2.53
N LEU A 103 5.70 7.73 -2.15
CA LEU A 103 5.74 6.74 -1.09
C LEU A 103 5.79 7.44 0.27
N TRP A 104 5.10 6.89 1.26
CA TRP A 104 5.07 7.41 2.62
C TRP A 104 5.43 6.30 3.60
N PHE A 105 6.44 6.56 4.43
CA PHE A 105 6.99 5.59 5.37
C PHE A 105 6.92 6.08 6.81
N GLY A 106 6.35 5.26 7.68
CA GLY A 106 6.37 5.49 9.13
C GLY A 106 7.75 5.21 9.70
N ASN A 107 8.33 6.19 10.39
CA ASN A 107 9.59 6.03 11.11
C ASN A 107 9.30 5.77 12.60
N THR A 108 8.79 4.57 12.90
CA THR A 108 8.24 4.19 14.22
C THR A 108 9.17 4.54 15.38
N VAL A 109 10.47 4.25 15.29
CA VAL A 109 11.43 4.49 16.38
C VAL A 109 11.93 5.93 16.48
N ASN A 110 11.46 6.81 15.59
CA ASN A 110 11.82 8.23 15.53
C ASN A 110 10.59 9.15 15.58
N SER A 111 9.39 8.60 15.79
CA SER A 111 8.14 9.36 15.85
C SER A 111 7.97 10.33 14.68
N ALA A 112 8.28 9.88 13.47
CA ALA A 112 8.31 10.71 12.27
C ALA A 112 7.72 9.98 11.05
N VAL A 113 7.50 10.71 9.97
CA VAL A 113 7.14 10.17 8.65
C VAL A 113 8.11 10.69 7.59
N THR A 114 8.44 9.85 6.61
CA THR A 114 9.28 10.18 5.46
C THR A 114 8.47 10.06 4.17
N ALA A 115 8.60 11.04 3.28
CA ALA A 115 8.08 11.00 1.91
C ALA A 115 9.21 10.74 0.91
N ILE A 116 8.98 9.84 -0.05
CA ILE A 116 9.94 9.48 -1.10
C ILE A 116 9.25 9.52 -2.46
N ASP A 117 9.86 10.14 -3.45
CA ASP A 117 9.40 10.09 -4.84
C ASP A 117 9.54 8.67 -5.39
N ALA A 118 8.44 8.05 -5.83
CA ALA A 118 8.46 6.66 -6.28
C ALA A 118 9.25 6.48 -7.58
N LYS A 119 9.24 7.49 -8.46
CA LYS A 119 9.88 7.44 -9.76
C LYS A 119 11.40 7.53 -9.65
N THR A 120 11.90 8.47 -8.85
CA THR A 120 13.35 8.73 -8.71
C THR A 120 13.98 8.03 -7.51
N GLY A 121 13.20 7.71 -6.48
CA GLY A 121 13.70 7.24 -5.19
C GLY A 121 14.28 8.36 -4.31
N GLU A 122 14.07 9.63 -4.67
CA GLU A 122 14.54 10.79 -3.89
C GLU A 122 13.71 10.98 -2.62
N VAL A 123 14.38 11.19 -1.49
CA VAL A 123 13.70 11.55 -0.23
C VAL A 123 13.25 13.02 -0.31
N LYS A 124 11.95 13.22 -0.49
CA LYS A 124 11.33 14.56 -0.62
C LYS A 124 11.35 15.36 0.68
N GLY A 125 11.34 14.66 1.82
CA GLY A 125 11.38 15.30 3.13
C GLY A 125 10.81 14.42 4.24
N ARG A 126 10.79 14.98 5.45
CA ARG A 126 10.35 14.29 6.66
C ARG A 126 9.60 15.23 7.58
N LEU A 127 8.73 14.67 8.40
CA LEU A 127 8.00 15.37 9.46
C LEU A 127 8.12 14.60 10.77
N VAL A 128 8.63 15.25 11.81
CA VAL A 128 8.54 14.74 13.18
C VAL A 128 7.11 14.94 13.68
N LEU A 129 6.45 13.86 14.06
CA LEU A 129 5.05 13.81 14.50
C LEU A 129 4.92 13.97 16.01
N ASP A 130 5.95 13.57 16.75
CA ASP A 130 6.08 13.75 18.20
C ASP A 130 7.55 13.96 18.55
N ASP A 131 7.92 15.17 18.95
CA ASP A 131 9.29 15.59 19.23
C ASP A 131 9.68 15.42 20.71
N ARG A 132 8.76 14.92 21.54
CA ARG A 132 9.00 14.71 22.95
C ARG A 132 10.14 13.70 23.12
N LYS A 133 10.99 13.95 24.12
CA LYS A 133 12.03 12.98 24.49
C LYS A 133 11.42 11.91 25.39
N ARG A 134 11.82 10.67 25.17
CA ARG A 134 11.43 9.55 26.04
C ARG A 134 12.05 9.71 27.43
N THR A 135 11.21 9.69 28.47
CA THR A 135 11.60 9.60 29.88
C THR A 135 10.90 8.40 30.52
N GLU A 136 10.97 8.27 31.86
CA GLU A 136 10.22 7.24 32.58
C GLU A 136 8.70 7.53 32.54
N GLU A 137 8.32 8.80 32.57
CA GLU A 137 6.94 9.30 32.58
C GLU A 137 6.40 9.56 31.18
N VAL A 138 7.25 10.04 30.27
CA VAL A 138 6.87 10.45 28.92
C VAL A 138 7.31 9.39 27.91
N ARG A 139 6.34 8.83 27.20
CA ARG A 139 6.57 7.97 26.03
C ARG A 139 5.97 8.65 24.80
N PRO A 140 6.80 9.14 23.87
CA PRO A 140 6.32 9.70 22.60
C PRO A 140 5.48 8.68 21.85
N LEU A 141 4.42 9.15 21.20
CA LEU A 141 3.60 8.32 20.33
C LEU A 141 4.43 7.92 19.11
N GLN A 142 4.22 6.70 18.63
CA GLN A 142 4.96 6.15 17.50
C GLN A 142 4.02 5.91 16.33
N PRO A 143 4.40 6.25 15.09
CA PRO A 143 3.60 5.91 13.92
C PRO A 143 3.59 4.40 13.71
N ARG A 144 2.40 3.88 13.36
CA ARG A 144 2.18 2.48 13.07
C ARG A 144 1.75 2.25 11.63
N GLU A 145 0.45 2.31 11.34
CA GLU A 145 -0.11 2.18 9.99
C GLU A 145 -0.22 3.56 9.34
N LEU A 146 -0.15 3.59 8.00
CA LEU A 146 -0.30 4.79 7.17
C LEU A 146 -1.28 4.48 6.04
N VAL A 147 -2.15 5.45 5.72
CA VAL A 147 -2.99 5.41 4.52
C VAL A 147 -3.00 6.77 3.86
N ALA A 148 -2.85 6.79 2.53
CA ALA A 148 -2.91 8.02 1.75
C ALA A 148 -4.27 8.15 1.06
N ASP A 149 -4.82 9.35 1.09
CA ASP A 149 -5.97 9.74 0.28
C ASP A 149 -5.47 10.35 -1.04
N ASP A 150 -5.55 9.54 -2.10
CA ASP A 150 -5.16 9.93 -3.46
C ASP A 150 -5.95 11.14 -3.99
N ALA A 151 -7.18 11.35 -3.52
CA ALA A 151 -8.05 12.43 -3.99
C ALA A 151 -7.76 13.77 -3.33
N SER A 152 -7.24 13.78 -2.10
CA SER A 152 -7.02 14.99 -1.31
C SER A 152 -5.55 15.25 -0.96
N ASN A 153 -4.63 14.42 -1.47
CA ASN A 153 -3.20 14.43 -1.13
C ASN A 153 -2.98 14.55 0.39
N THR A 154 -3.76 13.78 1.17
CA THR A 154 -3.69 13.77 2.64
C THR A 154 -3.20 12.40 3.10
N VAL A 155 -2.33 12.37 4.11
CA VAL A 155 -1.83 11.12 4.71
C VAL A 155 -2.31 11.01 6.14
N TYR A 156 -2.95 9.90 6.47
CA TYR A 156 -3.39 9.56 7.80
C TYR A 156 -2.43 8.56 8.42
N ILE A 157 -2.03 8.80 9.67
CA ILE A 157 -1.00 8.00 10.35
C ILE A 157 -1.49 7.70 11.76
N SER A 158 -1.63 6.42 12.10
CA SER A 158 -1.99 6.01 13.46
C SER A 158 -0.80 6.21 14.40
N GLY A 159 -0.96 7.04 15.43
CA GLY A 159 0.04 7.31 16.47
C GLY A 159 -0.31 6.57 17.75
N ILE A 160 0.43 5.51 18.04
CA ILE A 160 0.05 4.55 19.09
C ILE A 160 0.67 4.89 20.46
N GLY A 161 -0.12 4.70 21.50
CA GLY A 161 0.31 4.86 22.90
C GLY A 161 -0.79 4.47 23.89
N LYS A 162 -0.66 4.94 25.15
CA LYS A 162 -1.74 4.79 26.14
C LYS A 162 -3.01 5.51 25.70
N GLU A 163 -2.84 6.74 25.22
CA GLU A 163 -3.86 7.53 24.53
C GLU A 163 -3.36 7.76 23.10
N SER A 164 -3.94 7.04 22.15
CA SER A 164 -3.53 7.10 20.75
C SER A 164 -4.19 8.27 20.03
N VAL A 165 -3.59 8.63 18.89
CA VAL A 165 -4.07 9.67 17.98
C VAL A 165 -4.03 9.18 16.53
N ILE A 166 -4.62 9.95 15.62
CA ILE A 166 -4.31 9.86 14.20
C ILE A 166 -3.77 11.22 13.74
N TRP A 167 -2.53 11.26 13.27
CA TRP A 167 -1.99 12.44 12.62
C TRP A 167 -2.53 12.55 11.20
N VAL A 168 -2.93 13.77 10.83
CA VAL A 168 -3.40 14.12 9.49
C VAL A 168 -2.36 15.03 8.87
N VAL A 169 -1.65 14.55 7.85
CA VAL A 169 -0.53 15.23 7.22
C VAL A 169 -0.95 15.72 5.83
N ASP A 170 -0.60 16.96 5.52
CA ASP A 170 -0.66 17.51 4.16
C ASP A 170 0.46 16.91 3.32
N GLY A 171 0.09 16.16 2.30
CA GLY A 171 1.02 15.46 1.43
C GLY A 171 1.79 16.38 0.47
N GLU A 172 1.32 17.60 0.23
CA GLU A 172 1.98 18.54 -0.68
C GLU A 172 3.26 19.12 -0.08
N ASN A 173 3.16 19.53 1.19
CA ASN A 173 4.23 20.27 1.88
C ASN A 173 4.80 19.52 3.10
N ILE A 174 4.33 18.30 3.36
CA ILE A 174 4.78 17.43 4.46
C ILE A 174 4.60 18.11 5.83
N LYS A 175 3.45 18.76 6.05
CA LYS A 175 3.12 19.44 7.31
C LYS A 175 1.93 18.79 8.01
N LEU A 176 1.95 18.83 9.33
CA LEU A 176 0.81 18.39 10.14
C LEU A 176 -0.37 19.37 9.96
N LYS A 177 -1.52 18.85 9.52
CA LYS A 177 -2.79 19.61 9.45
C LYS A 177 -3.47 19.62 10.81
N THR A 178 -3.58 18.43 11.42
CA THR A 178 -4.19 18.24 12.74
C THR A 178 -3.82 16.86 13.30
N ALA A 179 -4.19 16.59 14.55
CA ALA A 179 -4.15 15.26 15.14
C ALA A 179 -5.50 14.95 15.79
N ILE A 180 -6.14 13.88 15.32
CA ILE A 180 -7.41 13.37 15.85
C ILE A 180 -7.12 12.64 17.15
N GLN A 181 -7.59 13.20 18.26
CA GLN A 181 -7.28 12.72 19.61
C GLN A 181 -8.20 11.58 20.05
N ASN A 182 -7.85 10.93 21.17
CA ASN A 182 -8.69 9.99 21.90
C ASN A 182 -9.12 8.77 21.09
N THR A 183 -8.24 8.21 20.26
CA THR A 183 -8.53 6.96 19.53
C THR A 183 -8.35 5.71 20.39
N GLY A 184 -8.10 5.89 21.70
CA GLY A 184 -8.04 4.83 22.70
C GLY A 184 -6.64 4.21 22.83
N LYS A 185 -6.56 3.10 23.57
CA LYS A 185 -5.29 2.42 23.85
C LYS A 185 -4.81 1.68 22.61
N MET A 186 -3.57 1.97 22.19
CA MET A 186 -2.92 1.29 21.06
C MET A 186 -3.83 1.19 19.82
N SER A 187 -4.34 2.32 19.34
CA SER A 187 -5.16 2.38 18.12
C SER A 187 -4.27 2.18 16.90
N THR A 188 -3.98 0.91 16.58
CA THR A 188 -3.03 0.53 15.54
C THR A 188 -3.69 0.54 14.16
N GLY A 189 -4.78 -0.20 13.97
CA GLY A 189 -5.36 -0.44 12.65
C GLY A 189 -5.83 0.86 12.00
N LEU A 190 -5.68 0.98 10.69
CA LEU A 190 -6.06 2.18 9.93
C LEU A 190 -6.52 1.79 8.53
N ALA A 191 -7.69 2.27 8.12
CA ALA A 191 -8.23 2.03 6.78
C ALA A 191 -9.04 3.24 6.31
N LEU A 192 -8.97 3.54 5.01
CA LEU A 192 -9.58 4.71 4.40
C LEU A 192 -10.56 4.31 3.29
N ASP A 193 -11.76 4.89 3.33
CA ASP A 193 -12.67 5.01 2.20
C ASP A 193 -12.65 6.48 1.73
N SER A 194 -11.83 6.76 0.72
CA SER A 194 -11.67 8.12 0.15
C SER A 194 -13.00 8.64 -0.44
N LYS A 195 -13.75 7.79 -1.16
CA LYS A 195 -14.99 8.19 -1.83
C LYS A 195 -16.10 8.51 -0.83
N GLY A 196 -16.26 7.68 0.20
CA GLY A 196 -17.22 7.90 1.28
C GLY A 196 -16.78 8.92 2.32
N LYS A 197 -15.54 9.43 2.23
CA LYS A 197 -14.92 10.32 3.22
C LYS A 197 -14.95 9.72 4.64
N ARG A 198 -14.54 8.46 4.74
CA ARG A 198 -14.50 7.73 6.02
C ARG A 198 -13.13 7.18 6.29
N LEU A 199 -12.65 7.42 7.50
CA LEU A 199 -11.45 6.77 8.04
C LEU A 199 -11.88 5.86 9.20
N TYR A 200 -11.28 4.69 9.26
CA TYR A 200 -11.56 3.68 10.27
C TYR A 200 -10.28 3.37 11.03
N THR A 201 -10.38 3.25 12.35
CA THR A 201 -9.28 2.76 13.18
C THR A 201 -9.78 1.76 14.22
N THR A 202 -8.91 0.83 14.61
CA THR A 202 -9.20 -0.19 15.61
C THR A 202 -8.14 -0.18 16.70
N ASN A 203 -8.55 -0.41 17.95
CA ASN A 203 -7.70 -0.26 19.11
C ASN A 203 -7.72 -1.48 20.06
N ALA A 204 -6.80 -1.48 21.04
CA ALA A 204 -6.67 -2.51 22.05
C ALA A 204 -7.70 -2.40 23.20
N ASP A 205 -8.68 -1.51 23.08
CA ASP A 205 -9.88 -1.48 23.92
C ASP A 205 -11.05 -2.26 23.28
N GLY A 206 -10.78 -2.90 22.13
CA GLY A 206 -11.74 -3.68 21.36
C GLY A 206 -12.70 -2.81 20.55
N GLU A 207 -12.35 -1.55 20.27
CA GLU A 207 -13.21 -0.62 19.55
C GLU A 207 -12.91 -0.59 18.04
N LEU A 208 -13.97 -0.43 17.24
CA LEU A 208 -13.95 0.12 15.90
C LEU A 208 -14.40 1.59 15.99
N ILE A 209 -13.55 2.50 15.52
CA ILE A 209 -13.82 3.95 15.48
C ILE A 209 -13.97 4.37 14.03
N THR A 210 -15.03 5.13 13.74
CA THR A 210 -15.32 5.73 12.42
C THR A 210 -15.15 7.24 12.51
N ILE A 211 -14.45 7.81 11.53
CA ILE A 211 -14.07 9.22 11.45
C ILE A 211 -14.54 9.77 10.12
N ASP A 212 -15.06 11.01 10.12
CA ASP A 212 -15.32 11.77 8.90
C ASP A 212 -14.03 12.46 8.44
N THR A 213 -13.59 12.23 7.21
CA THR A 213 -12.36 12.85 6.68
C THR A 213 -12.57 14.29 6.19
N ALA A 214 -13.82 14.74 6.03
CA ALA A 214 -14.11 16.12 5.62
C ALA A 214 -13.73 17.13 6.71
N ASP A 215 -13.93 16.77 7.98
CA ASP A 215 -13.65 17.64 9.13
C ASP A 215 -12.78 16.99 10.22
N ASN A 216 -12.32 15.75 10.00
CA ASN A 216 -11.44 14.98 10.88
C ASN A 216 -12.04 14.71 12.27
N LYS A 217 -13.35 14.52 12.35
CA LYS A 217 -14.05 14.20 13.61
C LYS A 217 -14.42 12.74 13.72
N ILE A 218 -14.33 12.21 14.93
CA ILE A 218 -14.88 10.90 15.28
C ILE A 218 -16.41 10.99 15.19
N LEU A 219 -17.00 10.18 14.32
CA LEU A 219 -18.45 10.04 14.16
C LEU A 219 -19.03 9.05 15.17
N SER A 220 -18.36 7.92 15.34
CA SER A 220 -18.82 6.85 16.22
C SER A 220 -17.66 5.97 16.68
N ARG A 221 -17.85 5.33 17.83
CA ARG A 221 -17.01 4.24 18.31
C ARG A 221 -17.89 3.11 18.83
N LYS A 222 -17.52 1.87 18.55
CA LYS A 222 -18.27 0.67 18.96
C LYS A 222 -17.30 -0.43 19.40
N LYS A 223 -17.55 -1.03 20.56
CA LYS A 223 -16.85 -2.26 20.95
C LYS A 223 -17.30 -3.42 20.07
N ALA A 224 -16.34 -4.19 19.55
CA ALA A 224 -16.63 -5.48 18.95
C ALA A 224 -17.30 -6.35 20.02
N ALA A 225 -18.44 -6.97 19.68
CA ALA A 225 -19.07 -7.94 20.56
C ALA A 225 -18.11 -9.14 20.66
N GLY A 226 -17.68 -9.43 21.89
CA GLY A 226 -16.94 -10.65 22.22
C GLY A 226 -17.85 -11.84 22.39
#